data_AF-A0A087UYG3-F1
#
_entry.id   AF-A0A087UYG3-F1
#
_cell.length_a   1.000
_cell.length_b   1.000
_cell.length_c   1.000
_cell.angle_alpha   90.00
_cell.angle_beta   90.00
_cell.angle_gamma   90.00
#
_symmetry.space_group_name_H-M   'P 1'
#
loop_
_entity.id
_entity.type
_entity.pdbx_description
1 polymer ?
#
loop_
_entity_poly.entity_id
_entity_poly.type
_entity_poly.pdbx_seq_one_letter_code
_entity_poly.pdbx_strand_id
1 'polypeptide(L)'
;MKPFAERIFKGYHGYDPYKVKDMRTIFYARGPSFKKGYVSPPLEMVDHYGAICRAMGMEPLSNNGSWPRIRNMLAGNALRPETHIGPDKKSKVVLNKNKSTIGYKKNKNIFKGKRKHSAASSLQVSHFNIITAFLFAIFISKNSRMAYFRN
;
A
#
# COMPACT_ATOMS: atom_id res chain seq x y z
N MET A 1 13.09 26.82 48.75
CA MET A 1 12.68 26.62 47.34
C MET A 1 12.75 27.98 46.65
N LYS A 2 13.40 28.12 45.49
CA LYS A 2 13.43 29.41 44.79
C LYS A 2 12.02 29.80 44.30
N PRO A 3 11.62 31.07 44.40
CA PRO A 3 10.32 31.53 43.89
C PRO A 3 10.26 31.29 42.38
N PHE A 4 9.05 31.05 41.85
CA PHE A 4 8.84 30.70 40.44
C PHE A 4 9.50 31.72 39.48
N ALA A 5 9.47 33.00 39.83
CA ALA A 5 10.07 34.09 39.05
C ALA A 5 11.60 34.03 38.90
N GLU A 6 12.32 33.36 39.80
CA GLU A 6 13.79 33.25 39.77
C GLU A 6 14.27 31.92 39.16
N ARG A 7 13.34 31.09 38.69
CA ARG A 7 13.67 29.78 38.12
C ARG A 7 14.03 29.94 36.64
N ILE A 8 15.32 29.82 36.34
CA ILE A 8 15.79 29.76 34.96
C ILE A 8 15.45 28.38 34.38
N PHE A 9 14.58 28.35 33.37
CA PHE A 9 14.29 27.15 32.59
C PHE A 9 15.38 26.96 31.54
N LYS A 10 15.94 25.76 31.45
CA LYS A 10 17.00 25.45 30.47
C LYS A 10 16.44 24.97 29.12
N GLY A 11 15.17 24.59 29.08
CA GLY A 11 14.48 24.13 27.88
C GLY A 11 13.34 25.06 27.53
N TYR A 12 13.24 25.42 26.25
CA TYR A 12 12.17 26.22 25.69
C TYR A 12 11.64 25.56 24.43
N HIS A 13 10.35 25.72 24.17
CA HIS A 13 9.65 25.20 23.00
C HIS A 13 8.61 26.22 22.52
N GLY A 14 7.99 25.96 21.36
CA GLY A 14 6.95 26.84 20.79
C GLY A 14 7.47 27.87 19.80
N TYR A 15 8.75 27.80 19.43
CA TYR A 15 9.29 28.55 18.30
C TYR A 15 8.69 28.05 16.97
N ASP A 16 8.81 28.86 15.91
CA ASP A 16 8.32 28.51 14.57
C ASP A 16 8.98 27.20 14.07
N PRO A 17 8.19 26.12 13.85
CA PRO A 17 8.72 24.80 13.49
C PRO A 17 9.34 24.77 12.08
N TYR A 18 9.02 25.73 11.22
CA TYR A 18 9.59 25.82 9.87
C TYR A 18 10.95 26.54 9.88
N LYS A 19 11.23 27.34 10.91
CA LYS A 19 12.48 28.13 11.03
C LYS A 19 13.47 27.50 12.01
N VAL A 20 13.02 26.89 13.09
CA VAL A 20 13.88 26.35 14.15
C VAL A 20 13.92 24.82 14.08
N LYS A 21 15.08 24.26 13.69
CA LYS A 21 15.26 22.81 13.53
C LYS A 21 15.08 22.03 14.84
N ASP A 22 15.39 22.64 15.98
CA ASP A 22 15.25 22.01 17.30
C ASP A 22 13.79 21.78 17.71
N MET A 23 12.83 22.40 17.01
CA MET A 23 11.39 22.15 17.19
C MET A 23 10.89 20.94 16.39
N ARG A 24 11.74 20.27 15.61
CA ARG A 24 11.37 19.06 14.87
C ARG A 24 11.23 17.88 15.82
N THR A 25 10.26 17.01 15.51
CA THR A 25 9.99 15.81 16.28
C THR A 25 10.44 14.55 15.54
N ILE A 26 10.37 13.41 16.24
CA ILE A 26 10.63 12.09 15.66
C ILE A 26 9.33 11.39 15.30
N PHE A 27 9.37 10.58 14.24
CA PHE A 27 8.28 9.68 13.87
C PHE A 27 8.84 8.29 13.55
N TYR A 28 8.31 7.27 14.23
CA TYR A 28 8.63 5.87 13.98
C TYR A 28 7.35 5.06 13.88
N ALA A 29 7.27 4.19 12.88
CA ALA A 29 6.13 3.30 12.68
C ALA A 29 6.61 1.88 12.40
N ARG A 30 5.96 0.89 13.01
CA ARG A 30 6.21 -0.54 12.80
C ARG A 30 4.89 -1.29 12.79
N GLY A 31 4.70 -2.11 11.76
CA GLY A 31 3.52 -2.96 11.65
C GLY A 31 3.36 -3.53 10.24
N PRO A 32 2.40 -4.43 10.02
CA PRO A 32 2.13 -5.01 8.71
C PRO A 32 1.64 -3.97 7.69
N SER A 33 1.00 -2.89 8.16
CA SER A 33 0.49 -1.79 7.35
C SER A 33 1.57 -0.80 6.88
N PHE A 34 2.81 -0.90 7.40
CA PHE A 34 3.93 -0.04 7.04
C PHE A 34 5.03 -0.82 6.33
N LYS A 35 5.73 -0.18 5.40
CA LYS A 35 6.89 -0.78 4.73
C LYS A 35 8.04 -0.95 5.72
N LYS A 36 8.75 -2.07 5.61
CA LYS A 36 9.96 -2.34 6.41
C LYS A 36 11.16 -1.58 5.81
N GLY A 37 12.01 -1.01 6.67
CA GLY A 37 13.23 -0.32 6.26
C GLY A 37 13.01 0.94 5.42
N TYR A 38 11.79 1.49 5.43
CA TYR A 38 11.46 2.70 4.69
C TYR A 38 11.81 3.95 5.51
N VAL A 39 12.58 4.86 4.92
CA VAL A 39 12.86 6.19 5.48
C VAL A 39 12.02 7.21 4.71
N SER A 40 11.12 7.88 5.40
CA SER A 40 10.26 8.90 4.80
C SER A 40 11.02 10.22 4.63
N PRO A 41 10.68 11.03 3.60
CA PRO A 41 10.90 12.47 3.66
C PRO A 41 10.20 13.08 4.90
N PRO A 42 10.58 14.31 5.32
CA PRO A 42 9.92 15.00 6.42
C PRO A 42 8.40 15.02 6.27
N LEU A 43 7.71 14.67 7.36
CA LEU A 43 6.26 14.69 7.45
C LEU A 43 5.79 15.89 8.25
N GLU A 44 4.58 16.35 7.96
CA GLU A 44 3.92 17.35 8.79
C GLU A 44 3.10 16.66 9.89
N MET A 45 2.89 17.33 11.02
CA MET A 45 2.07 16.77 12.11
C MET A 45 0.65 16.41 11.62
N VAL A 46 0.08 17.23 10.72
CA VAL A 46 -1.26 17.02 10.14
C VAL A 46 -1.39 15.72 9.32
N ASP A 47 -0.28 15.16 8.84
CA ASP A 47 -0.30 13.95 8.00
C ASP A 47 -0.53 12.66 8.82
N HIS A 48 -0.29 12.71 10.13
CA HIS A 48 -0.32 11.54 11.01
C HIS A 48 -1.71 10.91 11.08
N TYR A 49 -2.77 11.74 11.14
CA TYR A 49 -4.15 11.27 11.17
C TYR A 49 -4.45 10.37 9.97
N GLY A 50 -4.12 10.83 8.75
CA GLY A 50 -4.32 10.05 7.54
C GLY A 50 -3.53 8.74 7.54
N ALA A 51 -2.28 8.77 8.01
CA ALA A 51 -1.45 7.57 8.09
C ALA A 51 -2.01 6.53 9.07
N ILE A 52 -2.50 6.97 10.24
CA ILE A 52 -3.07 6.09 11.27
C ILE A 52 -4.39 5.48 10.80
N CYS A 53 -5.32 6.28 10.26
CA CYS A 53 -6.59 5.77 9.71
C CYS A 53 -6.33 4.68 8.66
N ARG A 54 -5.44 4.94 7.72
CA ARG A 54 -5.08 3.99 6.66
C ARG A 54 -4.43 2.73 7.20
N ALA A 55 -3.55 2.87 8.20
CA ALA A 55 -2.92 1.73 8.84
C ALA A 55 -3.94 0.82 9.55
N MET A 56 -5.05 1.38 10.05
CA MET A 56 -6.17 0.66 10.66
C MET A 56 -7.21 0.17 9.64
N GLY A 57 -7.03 0.44 8.34
CA GLY A 57 -8.01 0.07 7.32
C GLY A 57 -9.26 0.96 7.30
N MET A 58 -9.17 2.18 7.82
CA MET A 58 -10.25 3.17 7.81
C MET A 58 -10.02 4.25 6.75
N GLU A 59 -11.11 4.76 6.18
CA GLU A 59 -11.09 5.97 5.34
C GLU A 59 -10.95 7.20 6.24
N PRO A 60 -9.89 8.04 6.07
CA PRO A 60 -9.78 9.29 6.81
C PRO A 60 -10.87 10.28 6.38
N LEU A 61 -11.47 10.98 7.34
CA LEU A 61 -12.36 12.11 7.05
C LEU A 61 -11.56 13.31 6.51
N SER A 62 -12.27 14.33 6.02
CA SER A 62 -11.63 15.56 5.52
C SER A 62 -10.71 16.18 6.58
N ASN A 63 -9.45 16.42 6.21
CA ASN A 63 -8.41 16.97 7.09
C ASN A 63 -7.32 17.68 6.25
N ASN A 64 -6.41 18.39 6.90
CA ASN A 64 -5.35 19.17 6.25
C ASN A 64 -4.10 18.35 5.86
N GLY A 65 -4.08 17.05 6.16
CA GLY A 65 -3.01 16.14 5.76
C GLY A 65 -2.98 15.85 4.26
N SER A 66 -1.81 15.48 3.75
CA SER A 66 -1.60 15.26 2.31
C SER A 66 -1.31 13.79 2.01
N TRP A 67 -2.20 13.14 1.27
CA TRP A 67 -2.04 11.74 0.85
C TRP A 67 -0.73 11.46 0.10
N PRO A 68 -0.29 12.29 -0.87
CA PRO A 68 0.99 12.10 -1.54
C PRO A 68 2.21 12.01 -0.62
N ARG A 69 2.21 12.71 0.53
CA ARG A 69 3.33 12.66 1.49
C ARG A 69 3.42 11.31 2.20
N ILE A 70 2.28 10.70 2.51
CA ILE A 70 2.24 9.47 3.34
C ILE A 70 2.12 8.17 2.55
N ARG A 71 1.59 8.19 1.32
CA ARG A 71 1.26 6.97 0.57
C ARG A 71 2.44 6.01 0.39
N ASN A 72 3.66 6.53 0.31
CA ASN A 72 4.84 5.70 0.03
C ASN A 72 5.33 4.92 1.25
N MET A 73 4.97 5.31 2.48
CA MET A 73 5.35 4.58 3.71
C MET A 73 4.45 3.38 4.02
N LEU A 74 3.23 3.36 3.46
CA LEU A 74 2.24 2.32 3.71
C LEU A 74 2.45 1.08 2.82
N ALA A 75 2.05 -0.08 3.32
CA ALA A 75 2.15 -1.38 2.66
C ALA A 75 0.78 -2.05 2.49
N GLY A 76 0.66 -2.92 1.49
CA GLY A 76 -0.47 -3.84 1.34
C GLY A 76 -1.84 -3.16 1.38
N ASN A 77 -2.70 -3.65 2.28
CA ASN A 77 -4.09 -3.21 2.44
C ASN A 77 -4.23 -1.74 2.86
N ALA A 78 -3.22 -1.16 3.53
CA ALA A 78 -3.26 0.25 3.96
C ALA A 78 -3.12 1.24 2.79
N LEU A 79 -2.65 0.78 1.62
CA LEU A 79 -2.67 1.58 0.39
C LEU A 79 -4.07 1.69 -0.21
N ARG A 80 -4.96 0.77 0.15
CA ARG A 80 -6.31 0.70 -0.39
C ARG A 80 -7.24 1.48 0.54
N PRO A 81 -8.06 2.39 -0.01
CA PRO A 81 -9.24 2.86 0.69
C PRO A 81 -10.25 1.71 0.75
N GLU A 82 -10.06 0.75 1.66
CA GLU A 82 -11.10 -0.24 1.92
C GLU A 82 -12.29 0.51 2.52
N THR A 83 -13.43 0.38 1.83
CA THR A 83 -14.64 1.17 2.05
C THR A 83 -15.32 0.76 3.36
N HIS A 84 -15.55 1.74 4.23
CA HIS A 84 -16.52 1.79 5.34
C HIS A 84 -16.53 0.60 6.31
N ILE A 85 -15.72 0.68 7.37
CA ILE A 85 -16.04 0.11 8.68
C ILE A 85 -16.33 1.29 9.62
N GLY A 86 -17.48 1.93 9.39
CA GLY A 86 -18.20 2.69 10.41
C GLY A 86 -19.40 1.85 10.85
N PRO A 87 -19.89 1.97 12.09
CA PRO A 87 -20.97 1.13 12.63
C PRO A 87 -22.29 1.20 11.86
N ASP A 88 -22.43 2.10 10.87
CA ASP A 88 -23.69 2.41 10.21
C ASP A 88 -23.75 2.09 8.70
N LYS A 89 -22.69 1.62 8.02
CA LYS A 89 -22.76 1.40 6.55
C LYS A 89 -22.16 0.08 6.08
N LYS A 90 -23.03 -0.90 5.79
CA LYS A 90 -22.69 -2.17 5.13
C LYS A 90 -21.97 -1.90 3.80
N SER A 91 -20.81 -2.52 3.64
CA SER A 91 -19.98 -2.46 2.43
C SER A 91 -20.76 -2.93 1.19
N LYS A 92 -20.99 -2.06 0.22
CA LYS A 92 -21.24 -2.50 -1.17
C LYS A 92 -19.91 -2.97 -1.74
N VAL A 93 -19.76 -4.28 -1.87
CA VAL A 93 -18.68 -4.89 -2.67
C VAL A 93 -18.87 -4.42 -4.11
N VAL A 94 -18.14 -3.39 -4.52
CA VAL A 94 -18.08 -2.98 -5.94
C VAL A 94 -17.11 -3.95 -6.62
N LEU A 95 -17.67 -4.94 -7.29
CA LEU A 95 -16.92 -5.85 -8.17
C LEU A 95 -16.32 -5.01 -9.30
N ASN A 96 -15.02 -4.70 -9.22
CA ASN A 96 -14.34 -3.94 -10.26
C ASN A 96 -14.04 -4.85 -11.46
N LYS A 97 -14.90 -4.79 -12.49
CA LYS A 97 -14.76 -5.57 -13.74
C LYS A 97 -13.80 -4.96 -14.77
N ASN A 98 -12.92 -4.02 -14.39
CA ASN A 98 -12.04 -3.37 -15.35
C ASN A 98 -10.56 -3.61 -15.01
N LYS A 99 -10.02 -4.74 -15.48
CA LYS A 99 -8.58 -4.90 -15.71
C LYS A 99 -8.20 -4.04 -16.92
N SER A 100 -7.87 -2.76 -16.72
CA SER A 100 -7.11 -2.00 -17.71
C SER A 100 -5.63 -2.22 -17.45
N THR A 101 -5.00 -2.97 -18.36
CA THR A 101 -3.55 -3.07 -18.50
C THR A 101 -2.98 -1.68 -18.75
N ILE A 102 -2.04 -1.26 -17.90
CA ILE A 102 -1.19 -0.09 -18.15
C ILE A 102 -0.25 -0.47 -19.29
N GLY A 103 -0.68 -0.17 -20.52
CA GLY A 103 0.11 -0.29 -21.74
C GLY A 103 0.79 1.04 -22.08
N TYR A 104 2.09 0.98 -22.31
CA TYR A 104 2.94 2.06 -22.81
C TYR A 104 2.39 2.62 -24.14
N LYS A 105 2.15 3.93 -24.19
CA LYS A 105 1.54 4.64 -25.33
C LYS A 105 2.54 4.75 -26.50
N LYS A 106 2.41 3.90 -27.53
CA LYS A 106 3.16 4.03 -28.80
C LYS A 106 2.33 4.79 -29.84
N ASN A 107 2.77 5.99 -30.19
CA ASN A 107 2.13 6.84 -31.19
C ASN A 107 2.43 6.32 -32.60
N LYS A 108 1.41 6.10 -33.44
CA LYS A 108 1.55 5.69 -34.84
C LYS A 108 0.57 6.47 -35.71
N ASN A 109 1.03 7.61 -36.21
CA ASN A 109 0.52 8.13 -37.48
C ASN A 109 1.21 7.36 -38.61
N ILE A 110 0.50 7.23 -39.74
CA ILE A 110 1.02 6.91 -41.07
C ILE A 110 1.25 5.40 -41.33
N PHE A 111 0.28 4.74 -41.94
CA PHE A 111 0.31 4.26 -43.34
C PHE A 111 -0.88 3.31 -43.59
N LYS A 112 -1.81 3.71 -44.48
CA LYS A 112 -2.89 2.84 -44.96
C LYS A 112 -2.29 1.81 -45.92
N GLY A 113 -2.50 0.52 -45.65
CA GLY A 113 -2.14 -0.58 -46.55
C GLY A 113 -3.19 -1.68 -46.50
N LYS A 114 -3.98 -1.82 -47.58
CA LYS A 114 -4.93 -2.91 -47.81
C LYS A 114 -4.16 -4.22 -48.06
N ARG A 115 -4.58 -5.35 -47.47
CA ARG A 115 -4.39 -6.69 -48.06
C ARG A 115 -5.40 -7.70 -47.50
N LYS A 116 -5.72 -8.68 -48.35
CA LYS A 116 -6.92 -9.51 -48.39
C LYS A 116 -6.67 -10.94 -47.86
N HIS A 117 -7.77 -11.63 -47.51
CA HIS A 117 -8.06 -13.09 -47.43
C HIS A 117 -7.01 -14.09 -46.88
N SER A 118 -7.40 -14.93 -45.91
CA SER A 118 -7.52 -16.40 -46.06
C SER A 118 -7.80 -17.09 -44.71
N ALA A 119 -8.55 -18.19 -44.76
CA ALA A 119 -8.93 -19.08 -43.65
C ALA A 119 -7.87 -20.16 -43.35
N ALA A 120 -7.94 -20.76 -42.14
CA ALA A 120 -7.45 -22.08 -41.67
C ALA A 120 -7.01 -21.94 -40.19
N SER A 121 -7.08 -22.90 -39.28
CA SER A 121 -7.70 -24.22 -39.15
C SER A 121 -7.42 -24.66 -37.70
N SER A 122 -8.39 -25.29 -37.05
CA SER A 122 -8.30 -25.93 -35.72
C SER A 122 -7.27 -27.07 -35.67
N LEU A 123 -6.52 -27.24 -34.56
CA LEU A 123 -6.29 -28.55 -33.88
C LEU A 123 -5.36 -28.43 -32.64
N GLN A 124 -5.69 -29.24 -31.61
CA GLN A 124 -4.86 -29.84 -30.55
C GLN A 124 -4.26 -29.00 -29.39
N VAL A 125 -5.00 -28.95 -28.26
CA VAL A 125 -4.46 -28.68 -26.92
C VAL A 125 -5.07 -29.67 -25.92
N SER A 126 -4.49 -30.87 -25.78
CA SER A 126 -4.99 -31.87 -24.80
C SER A 126 -3.92 -32.64 -24.02
N HIS A 127 -2.62 -32.41 -24.25
CA HIS A 127 -1.56 -33.19 -23.58
C HIS A 127 -0.76 -32.43 -22.50
N PHE A 128 -1.02 -31.13 -22.28
CA PHE A 128 -0.26 -30.33 -21.31
C PHE A 128 -0.82 -30.34 -19.87
N ASN A 129 -2.06 -30.80 -19.66
CA ASN A 129 -2.73 -30.72 -18.35
C ASN A 129 -2.44 -31.91 -17.42
N ILE A 130 -1.99 -33.05 -17.95
CA ILE A 130 -1.76 -34.27 -17.15
C ILE A 130 -0.38 -34.22 -16.46
N ILE A 131 0.63 -33.69 -17.16
CA ILE A 131 2.00 -33.59 -16.65
C ILE A 131 2.09 -32.58 -15.50
N THR A 132 1.34 -31.47 -15.58
CA THR A 132 1.28 -30.46 -14.50
C THR A 132 0.59 -30.98 -13.24
N ALA A 133 -0.44 -31.83 -13.36
CA ALA A 133 -1.10 -32.44 -12.21
C ALA A 133 -0.19 -33.45 -11.48
N PHE A 134 0.61 -34.23 -12.21
CA PHE A 134 1.52 -35.22 -11.61
C PHE A 134 2.68 -34.59 -10.84
N LEU A 135 3.23 -33.47 -11.34
CA LEU A 135 4.31 -32.76 -10.65
C LEU A 135 3.81 -32.04 -9.37
N PHE A 136 2.56 -31.58 -9.36
CA PHE A 136 1.96 -30.96 -8.16
C PHE A 136 1.69 -31.96 -7.04
N ALA A 137 1.28 -33.20 -7.37
CA ALA A 137 1.06 -34.26 -6.39
C ALA A 137 2.35 -34.71 -5.69
N ILE A 138 3.48 -34.77 -6.43
CA ILE A 138 4.80 -35.09 -5.86
C ILE A 138 5.29 -33.97 -4.92
N PHE A 139 4.97 -32.71 -5.22
CA PHE A 139 5.36 -31.57 -4.38
C PHE A 139 4.64 -31.57 -3.02
N ILE A 140 3.34 -31.92 -2.98
CA ILE A 140 2.60 -32.03 -1.72
C ILE A 140 3.08 -33.22 -0.89
N SER A 141 3.45 -34.35 -1.52
CA SER A 141 3.92 -35.54 -0.80
C SER A 141 5.24 -35.32 -0.04
N LYS A 142 6.14 -34.45 -0.53
CA LYS A 142 7.43 -34.18 0.13
C LYS A 142 7.39 -33.14 1.25
N ASN A 143 6.31 -32.35 1.40
CA ASN A 143 6.28 -31.21 2.32
C ASN A 143 5.48 -31.45 3.62
N SER A 144 4.97 -32.67 3.86
CA SER A 144 4.10 -32.98 5.01
C SER A 144 4.81 -33.49 6.28
N ARG A 145 6.14 -33.36 6.39
CA ARG A 145 6.89 -33.71 7.61
C ARG A 145 7.61 -32.50 8.20
N MET A 146 6.87 -31.61 8.84
CA MET A 146 7.32 -30.81 10.00
C MET A 146 6.11 -30.16 10.66
N ALA A 147 5.33 -30.98 11.36
CA ALA A 147 4.48 -30.51 12.45
C ALA A 147 5.24 -30.79 13.74
N TYR A 148 5.80 -29.75 14.36
CA TYR A 148 6.08 -29.77 15.80
C TYR A 148 5.47 -28.53 16.43
N PHE A 149 4.39 -28.80 17.15
CA PHE A 149 3.76 -27.99 18.17
C PHE A 149 4.82 -27.54 19.21
N ARG A 150 4.78 -26.27 19.63
CA ARG A 150 5.25 -25.82 20.95
C ARG A 150 4.26 -24.80 21.49
N ASN A 151 3.80 -25.07 22.73
CA ASN A 151 3.10 -24.15 23.61
C ASN A 151 3.86 -22.84 23.79
#